data_AF-A0A1V4RPM2-F1
#
_entry.id   AF-A0A1V4RPM2-F1
#
_cell.length_a   1.000
_cell.length_b   1.000
_cell.length_c   1.000
_cell.angle_alpha   90.00
_cell.angle_beta   90.00
_cell.angle_gamma   90.00
#
_symmetry.space_group_name_H-M   'P 1'
#
loop_
_entity.id
_entity.type
_entity.pdbx_description
1 polymer ?
#
loop_
_entity_poly.entity_id
_entity_poly.type
_entity_poly.pdbx_seq_one_letter_code
_entity_poly.pdbx_strand_id
1 'polypeptide(L)'
;MLLETFYNGIEVHRNEKIIVVRFLAPHRVISTCRANGGLRDDLDLIFNHQSCEPTGHTRKSHTMAVHEPRVYLRQICSQHEFSENCASLGTAANMNCAAVESEIFRDLEVVAICTGGVETNAGRAGDPASVCEESGRFMPVSGTISQSEKEKCVAAEARGDGGTINIIVCINRKLTPGAMVRSVMTATEAKTAVLQELNVNSRYSQGLATGTGTDQIAVASVLTGEPPLTSAGKHSKLGELIGLTVKKAVAGTLSLQNGMSPQSRCSTMVHIERFSTDTQAVEVGIRKYLATDSGELLSRNFECIDRDPITVAAVAALVHLRDKLCWQILPESCVPEIFSTYGAHLAAAVSGKYERFMSYKGRLNDRRFSLEDTAFVDFICFCMAMGFEEKWETMRLRE
;
A
#
# COMPACT_ATOMS: atom_id res chain seq x y z
N MET A 1 18.45 10.74 19.58
CA MET A 1 17.85 12.08 19.42
C MET A 1 16.40 12.01 19.86
N LEU A 2 16.02 12.79 20.88
CA LEU A 2 14.61 12.96 21.24
C LEU A 2 13.92 13.68 20.07
N LEU A 3 12.85 13.09 19.54
CA LEU A 3 12.00 13.71 18.53
C LEU A 3 10.96 14.58 19.22
N GLU A 4 10.20 13.97 20.14
CA GLU A 4 9.08 14.63 20.81
C GLU A 4 8.68 13.88 22.08
N THR A 5 8.03 14.60 23.00
CA THR A 5 7.45 14.07 24.24
C THR A 5 5.95 14.31 24.21
N PHE A 6 5.14 13.28 24.43
CA PHE A 6 3.68 13.37 24.35
C PHE A 6 3.02 13.07 25.69
N TYR A 7 1.98 13.86 26.01
CA TYR A 7 1.12 13.74 27.21
C TYR A 7 1.84 13.46 28.55
N ASN A 8 3.13 13.80 28.65
CA ASN A 8 4.03 13.42 29.75
C ASN A 8 4.06 11.91 30.07
N GLY A 9 3.65 11.06 29.13
CA GLY A 9 3.62 9.60 29.33
C GLY A 9 4.59 8.85 28.42
N ILE A 10 5.02 9.44 27.31
CA ILE A 10 6.00 8.83 26.40
C ILE A 10 7.00 9.82 25.85
N GLU A 11 8.17 9.28 25.46
CA GLU A 11 9.14 9.98 24.63
C GLU A 11 9.41 9.17 23.37
N VAL A 12 9.41 9.84 22.21
CA VAL A 12 9.78 9.23 20.93
C VAL A 12 11.22 9.64 20.61
N HIS A 13 12.09 8.66 20.47
CA HIS A 13 13.49 8.84 20.16
C HIS A 13 13.82 8.20 18.81
N ARG A 14 14.70 8.83 18.04
CA ARG A 14 15.38 8.22 16.90
C ARG A 14 16.87 8.12 17.19
N ASN A 15 17.43 6.93 17.02
CA ASN A 15 18.86 6.70 17.11
C ASN A 15 19.29 5.83 15.93
N GLU A 16 20.17 6.32 15.06
CA GLU A 16 20.62 5.57 13.88
C GLU A 16 19.47 4.93 13.07
N LYS A 17 19.36 3.58 13.16
CA LYS A 17 18.41 2.71 12.46
C LYS A 17 17.26 2.24 13.35
N ILE A 18 17.03 2.88 14.50
CA ILE A 18 15.96 2.53 15.44
C ILE A 18 15.11 3.74 15.83
N ILE A 19 13.80 3.51 15.92
CA ILE A 19 12.87 4.40 16.60
C ILE A 19 12.41 3.73 17.89
N VAL A 20 12.40 4.48 18.98
CA VAL A 20 12.08 4.00 20.32
C VAL A 20 10.99 4.88 20.91
N VAL A 21 9.91 4.25 21.36
CA VAL A 21 8.88 4.87 22.19
C VAL A 21 9.13 4.42 23.62
N ARG A 22 9.74 5.30 24.42
CA ARG A 22 10.03 5.06 25.84
C ARG A 22 8.82 5.45 26.68
N PHE A 23 8.44 4.60 27.62
CA PHE A 23 7.35 4.89 28.54
C PHE A 23 7.86 5.62 29.78
N LEU A 24 7.24 6.77 30.08
CA LEU A 24 7.47 7.56 31.30
C LEU A 24 6.45 7.24 32.41
N ALA A 25 5.41 6.47 32.07
CA ALA A 25 4.41 5.96 32.99
C ALA A 25 4.05 4.51 32.61
N PRO A 26 3.46 3.70 33.50
CA PRO A 26 3.06 2.33 33.16
C PRO A 26 2.05 2.31 32.00
N HIS A 27 2.33 1.52 30.96
CA HIS A 27 1.45 1.32 29.81
C HIS A 27 1.07 -0.16 29.65
N ARG A 28 -0.18 -0.40 29.26
CA ARG A 28 -0.64 -1.66 28.69
C ARG A 28 -0.35 -1.63 27.19
N VAL A 29 0.29 -2.68 26.69
CA VAL A 29 0.67 -2.85 25.29
C VAL A 29 -0.01 -4.08 24.72
N ILE A 30 -0.64 -3.96 23.55
CA ILE A 30 -1.00 -5.10 22.69
C ILE A 30 -0.20 -4.99 21.39
N SER A 31 0.49 -6.06 20.97
CA SER A 31 1.26 -6.02 19.73
C SER A 31 1.36 -7.34 18.99
N THR A 32 1.66 -7.26 17.69
CA THR A 32 1.97 -8.41 16.81
C THR A 32 3.46 -8.76 16.80
N CYS A 33 4.25 -8.24 17.74
CA CYS A 33 5.70 -8.47 17.80
C CYS A 33 6.02 -9.96 18.00
N ARG A 34 7.05 -10.46 17.31
CA ARG A 34 7.49 -11.86 17.43
C ARG A 34 8.12 -12.16 18.78
N ALA A 35 8.82 -11.19 19.37
CA ALA A 35 9.30 -11.25 20.74
C ALA A 35 8.49 -10.29 21.62
N ASN A 36 8.08 -10.78 22.79
CA ASN A 36 7.28 -10.05 23.77
C ASN A 36 5.97 -9.45 23.22
N GLY A 37 5.39 -10.09 22.20
CA GLY A 37 4.08 -9.74 21.65
C GLY A 37 2.90 -10.18 22.52
N GLY A 38 1.68 -9.94 22.03
CA GLY A 38 0.45 -10.14 22.80
C GLY A 38 0.15 -8.96 23.74
N LEU A 39 -0.68 -9.20 24.76
CA LEU A 39 -1.09 -8.19 25.75
C LEU A 39 -0.17 -8.22 26.98
N ARG A 40 0.49 -7.10 27.29
CA ARG A 40 1.53 -6.98 28.33
C ARG A 40 1.38 -5.65 29.09
N ASP A 41 1.76 -5.62 30.36
CA ASP A 41 1.65 -4.45 31.26
C ASP A 41 2.99 -4.03 31.90
N ASP A 42 4.06 -4.75 31.57
CA ASP A 42 5.38 -4.72 32.22
C ASP A 42 6.50 -4.31 31.24
N LEU A 43 6.14 -3.74 30.09
CA LEU A 43 7.11 -3.27 29.11
C LEU A 43 7.56 -1.84 29.44
N ASP A 44 8.84 -1.56 29.22
CA ASP A 44 9.46 -0.25 29.44
C ASP A 44 9.43 0.62 28.17
N LEU A 45 9.40 -0.01 26.99
CA LEU A 45 9.42 0.65 25.69
C LEU A 45 8.89 -0.25 24.57
N ILE A 46 8.57 0.37 23.44
CA ILE A 46 8.38 -0.27 22.14
C ILE A 46 9.46 0.28 21.20
N PHE A 47 10.10 -0.56 20.40
CA PHE A 47 10.99 -0.08 19.35
C PHE A 47 10.67 -0.68 17.98
N ASN A 48 11.07 0.05 16.94
CA ASN A 48 11.04 -0.37 15.56
C ASN A 48 12.44 -0.23 14.96
N HIS A 49 13.03 -1.35 14.53
CA HIS A 49 14.41 -1.40 14.05
C HIS A 49 14.48 -1.72 12.55
N GLN A 50 15.23 -0.91 11.80
CA GLN A 50 15.55 -1.15 10.41
C GLN A 50 16.62 -2.25 10.28
N SER A 51 16.18 -3.48 10.03
CA SER A 51 17.03 -4.68 10.05
C SER A 51 17.72 -5.00 8.72
N CYS A 52 17.23 -4.41 7.62
CA CYS A 52 17.72 -4.59 6.25
C CYS A 52 17.43 -3.35 5.38
N GLU A 53 17.89 -3.37 4.12
CA GLU A 53 17.46 -2.40 3.10
C GLU A 53 16.32 -3.03 2.28
N PRO A 54 15.43 -2.22 1.66
CA PRO A 54 14.25 -2.74 0.97
C PRO A 54 14.54 -3.71 -0.15
N THR A 55 15.65 -3.57 -0.89
CA THR A 55 15.97 -4.42 -2.05
C THR A 55 17.41 -4.93 -1.99
N GLY A 56 17.61 -6.21 -2.32
CA GLY A 56 18.94 -6.80 -2.56
C GLY A 56 19.82 -6.95 -1.32
N HIS A 57 19.23 -6.91 -0.11
CA HIS A 57 19.99 -6.90 1.14
C HIS A 57 19.61 -8.02 2.10
N THR A 58 20.33 -9.14 2.01
CA THR A 58 20.16 -10.28 2.91
C THR A 58 21.22 -10.23 4.03
N ARG A 59 20.84 -9.79 5.23
CA ARG A 59 21.72 -9.85 6.43
C ARG A 59 21.39 -11.03 7.32
N LYS A 60 22.40 -11.57 8.02
CA LYS A 60 22.21 -12.54 9.12
C LYS A 60 21.24 -12.01 10.19
N SER A 61 21.23 -10.70 10.44
CA SER A 61 20.31 -10.05 11.37
C SER A 61 18.84 -10.23 10.98
N HIS A 62 18.52 -10.21 9.68
CA HIS A 62 17.15 -10.44 9.19
C HIS A 62 16.71 -11.90 9.42
N THR A 63 17.55 -12.86 9.04
CA THR A 63 17.32 -14.29 9.30
C THR A 63 17.09 -14.55 10.80
N MET A 64 17.91 -13.93 11.65
CA MET A 64 17.79 -14.04 13.10
C MET A 64 16.51 -13.38 13.64
N ALA A 65 16.10 -12.22 13.13
CA ALA A 65 14.84 -11.57 13.51
C ALA A 65 13.61 -12.45 13.19
N VAL A 66 13.70 -13.23 12.12
CA VAL A 66 12.62 -14.12 11.67
C VAL A 66 12.58 -15.42 12.48
N HIS A 67 13.71 -16.13 12.59
CA HIS A 67 13.78 -17.48 13.14
C HIS A 67 14.13 -17.53 14.63
N GLU A 68 14.83 -16.52 15.14
CA GLU A 68 15.30 -16.45 16.53
C GLU A 68 14.98 -15.07 17.16
N PRO A 69 13.70 -14.66 17.18
CA PRO A 69 13.31 -13.29 17.51
C PRO A 69 13.75 -12.85 18.92
N ARG A 70 13.85 -13.78 19.88
CA ARG A 70 14.36 -13.49 21.23
C ARG A 70 15.88 -13.24 21.26
N VAL A 71 16.65 -13.94 20.42
CA VAL A 71 18.10 -13.71 20.32
C VAL A 71 18.37 -12.37 19.66
N TYR A 72 17.63 -12.07 18.59
CA TYR A 72 17.65 -10.77 17.93
C TYR A 72 17.31 -9.63 18.90
N LEU A 73 16.22 -9.76 19.68
CA LEU A 73 15.84 -8.78 20.70
C LEU A 73 17.00 -8.50 21.66
N ARG A 74 17.61 -9.55 22.25
CA ARG A 74 18.73 -9.41 23.19
C ARG A 74 19.91 -8.68 22.60
N GLN A 75 20.25 -8.97 21.35
CA GLN A 75 21.33 -8.29 20.66
C GLN A 75 21.05 -6.80 20.47
N ILE A 76 19.86 -6.43 20.00
CA ILE A 76 19.48 -5.03 19.81
C ILE A 76 19.42 -4.29 21.16
N CYS A 77 18.84 -4.90 22.18
CA CYS A 77 18.80 -4.33 23.53
C CYS A 77 20.21 -4.09 24.09
N SER A 78 21.12 -5.06 23.93
CA SER A 78 22.51 -4.89 24.38
C SER A 78 23.26 -3.82 23.60
N GLN A 79 23.02 -3.67 22.30
CA GLN A 79 23.69 -2.67 21.44
C GLN A 79 23.25 -1.24 21.75
N HIS A 80 22.00 -1.05 22.17
CA HIS A 80 21.44 0.27 22.45
C HIS A 80 21.19 0.54 23.95
N GLU A 81 21.68 -0.34 24.82
CA GLU A 81 21.55 -0.23 26.29
C GLU A 81 20.08 -0.14 26.75
N PHE A 82 19.22 -0.97 26.15
CA PHE A 82 17.81 -1.09 26.52
C PHE A 82 17.56 -2.28 27.44
N SER A 83 16.49 -2.18 28.21
CA SER A 83 15.88 -3.32 28.90
C SER A 83 15.33 -4.34 27.88
N GLU A 84 15.45 -5.63 28.18
CA GLU A 84 14.82 -6.70 27.39
C GLU A 84 13.29 -6.73 27.56
N ASN A 85 12.73 -5.99 28.54
CA ASN A 85 11.30 -5.82 28.73
C ASN A 85 10.72 -4.81 27.72
N CYS A 86 10.79 -5.15 26.44
CA CYS A 86 10.27 -4.32 25.36
C CYS A 86 9.63 -5.14 24.25
N ALA A 87 8.73 -4.49 23.50
CA ALA A 87 8.18 -5.05 22.27
C ALA A 87 9.05 -4.61 21.07
N SER A 88 9.29 -5.55 20.15
CA SER A 88 10.21 -5.35 19.02
C SER A 88 9.52 -5.49 17.67
N LEU A 89 9.48 -4.38 16.94
CA LEU A 89 9.10 -4.31 15.54
C LEU A 89 10.37 -4.29 14.67
N GLY A 90 10.28 -4.85 13.47
CA GLY A 90 11.34 -4.92 12.48
C GLY A 90 10.86 -4.46 11.12
N THR A 91 11.71 -3.75 10.39
CA THR A 91 11.37 -3.21 9.06
C THR A 91 12.60 -3.08 8.17
N ALA A 92 12.37 -2.86 6.88
CA ALA A 92 13.38 -2.39 5.94
C ALA A 92 13.21 -0.90 5.59
N ALA A 93 12.09 -0.29 6.00
CA ALA A 93 11.82 1.13 5.78
C ALA A 93 12.85 2.00 6.52
N ASN A 94 13.20 3.14 5.93
CA ASN A 94 14.18 4.04 6.48
C ASN A 94 13.60 4.76 7.70
N MET A 95 14.29 4.70 8.86
CA MET A 95 13.82 5.37 10.08
C MET A 95 13.76 6.90 9.96
N ASN A 96 14.45 7.50 8.99
CA ASN A 96 14.32 8.93 8.70
C ASN A 96 13.01 9.28 7.99
N CYS A 97 12.34 8.29 7.38
CA CYS A 97 11.05 8.45 6.70
C CYS A 97 9.86 8.10 7.62
N ALA A 98 10.10 7.97 8.93
CA ALA A 98 9.04 7.74 9.88
C ALA A 98 8.18 9.00 10.04
N ALA A 99 6.87 8.81 10.08
CA ALA A 99 5.93 9.87 10.42
C ALA A 99 5.49 9.72 11.88
N VAL A 100 5.54 10.82 12.62
CA VAL A 100 5.06 10.93 14.00
C VAL A 100 3.93 11.95 13.97
N GLU A 101 2.72 11.52 14.29
CA GLU A 101 1.52 12.36 14.23
C GLU A 101 0.72 12.22 15.52
N SER A 102 0.01 13.28 15.91
CA SER A 102 -0.90 13.26 17.05
C SER A 102 -2.23 13.94 16.73
N GLU A 103 -3.31 13.47 17.36
CA GLU A 103 -4.61 14.11 17.35
C GLU A 103 -5.15 14.20 18.78
N ILE A 104 -5.77 15.34 19.10
CA ILE A 104 -6.24 15.67 20.45
C ILE A 104 -7.72 16.03 20.40
N PHE A 105 -8.48 15.47 21.34
CA PHE A 105 -9.83 15.94 21.65
C PHE A 105 -10.01 16.06 23.16
N ARG A 106 -10.13 17.30 23.64
CA ARG A 106 -10.12 17.64 25.07
C ARG A 106 -8.84 17.11 25.73
N ASP A 107 -8.97 16.24 26.72
CA ASP A 107 -7.89 15.57 27.44
C ASP A 107 -7.44 14.25 26.79
N LEU A 108 -8.15 13.75 25.77
CA LEU A 108 -7.78 12.52 25.07
C LEU A 108 -6.82 12.83 23.93
N GLU A 109 -5.63 12.22 23.97
CA GLU A 109 -4.59 12.34 22.96
C GLU A 109 -4.23 10.95 22.41
N VAL A 110 -4.12 10.87 21.08
CA VAL A 110 -3.66 9.69 20.35
C VAL A 110 -2.46 10.09 19.52
N VAL A 111 -1.38 9.33 19.63
CA VAL A 111 -0.15 9.48 18.86
C VAL A 111 0.03 8.26 17.98
N ALA A 112 0.41 8.43 16.72
CA ALA A 112 0.79 7.36 15.82
C ALA A 112 2.20 7.58 15.27
N ILE A 113 3.03 6.54 15.35
CA ILE A 113 4.37 6.49 14.77
C ILE A 113 4.36 5.40 13.72
N CYS A 114 4.54 5.78 12.45
CA CYS A 114 4.48 4.87 11.33
C CYS A 114 5.78 4.87 10.53
N THR A 115 6.20 3.69 10.10
CA THR A 115 7.22 3.51 9.05
C THR A 115 6.63 2.58 8.01
N GLY A 116 6.68 2.94 6.73
CA GLY A 116 5.98 2.19 5.70
C GLY A 116 6.74 2.15 4.38
N GLY A 117 6.82 0.97 3.76
CA GLY A 117 7.24 0.81 2.37
C GLY A 117 6.39 -0.26 1.67
N VAL A 118 5.89 0.02 0.46
CA VAL A 118 4.87 -0.82 -0.21
C VAL A 118 5.15 -1.15 -1.67
N GLU A 119 6.28 -0.74 -2.22
CA GLU A 119 6.53 -0.88 -3.66
C GLU A 119 6.64 -2.33 -4.14
N THR A 120 7.22 -3.21 -3.32
CA THR A 120 7.66 -4.52 -3.80
C THR A 120 6.82 -5.70 -3.32
N ASN A 121 6.16 -5.61 -2.16
CA ASN A 121 5.46 -6.74 -1.54
C ASN A 121 4.09 -6.37 -0.94
N ALA A 122 3.49 -5.26 -1.38
CA ALA A 122 2.13 -4.92 -0.97
C ALA A 122 1.16 -6.04 -1.35
N GLY A 123 0.29 -6.40 -0.41
CA GLY A 123 -0.62 -7.53 -0.55
C GLY A 123 -2.03 -7.18 -0.09
N ARG A 124 -2.98 -7.93 -0.63
CA ARG A 124 -4.41 -7.86 -0.28
C ARG A 124 -4.79 -9.04 0.58
N ALA A 125 -5.64 -8.80 1.57
CA ALA A 125 -6.22 -9.89 2.37
C ALA A 125 -6.96 -10.88 1.45
N GLY A 126 -6.57 -12.15 1.53
CA GLY A 126 -7.08 -13.22 0.65
C GLY A 126 -6.17 -13.53 -0.55
N ASP A 127 -5.07 -12.80 -0.74
CA ASP A 127 -4.08 -13.16 -1.75
C ASP A 127 -3.44 -14.54 -1.45
N PRO A 128 -2.96 -15.27 -2.48
CA PRO A 128 -2.37 -16.59 -2.31
C PRO A 128 -1.19 -16.59 -1.35
N ALA A 129 -1.18 -17.55 -0.42
CA ALA A 129 -0.05 -17.75 0.49
C ALA A 129 1.13 -18.43 -0.22
N SER A 130 2.35 -18.00 0.09
CA SER A 130 3.59 -18.63 -0.39
C SER A 130 4.17 -19.67 0.58
N VAL A 131 3.70 -19.68 1.83
CA VAL A 131 4.18 -20.57 2.89
C VAL A 131 3.02 -21.17 3.68
N CYS A 132 3.20 -22.40 4.14
CA CYS A 132 2.35 -23.10 5.11
C CYS A 132 3.18 -23.35 6.38
N GLU A 133 2.56 -23.20 7.55
CA GLU A 133 3.20 -23.56 8.83
C GLU A 133 2.73 -24.94 9.27
N GLU A 134 3.68 -25.88 9.39
CA GLU A 134 3.44 -27.21 9.93
C GLU A 134 4.43 -27.52 11.05
N SER A 135 3.92 -27.84 12.24
CA SER A 135 4.73 -28.16 13.43
C SER A 135 5.79 -27.09 13.75
N GLY A 136 5.44 -25.81 13.62
CA GLY A 136 6.33 -24.68 13.89
C GLY A 136 7.39 -24.42 12.82
N ARG A 137 7.28 -25.06 11.64
CA ARG A 137 8.16 -24.84 10.49
C ARG A 137 7.37 -24.26 9.34
N PHE A 138 7.91 -23.22 8.73
CA PHE A 138 7.35 -22.61 7.52
C PHE A 138 7.92 -23.32 6.29
N MET A 139 7.05 -23.96 5.53
CA MET A 139 7.38 -24.66 4.29
C MET A 139 6.76 -23.94 3.10
N PRO A 140 7.44 -23.83 1.95
CA PRO A 140 6.85 -23.25 0.75
C PRO A 140 5.63 -24.05 0.28
N VAL A 141 4.57 -23.36 -0.16
CA VAL A 141 3.42 -24.01 -0.79
C VAL A 141 3.76 -24.32 -2.25
N SER A 142 3.74 -25.60 -2.64
CA SER A 142 3.98 -26.02 -4.02
C SER A 142 2.84 -25.54 -4.94
N GLY A 143 3.17 -24.86 -6.04
CA GLY A 143 2.20 -24.51 -7.09
C GLY A 143 1.60 -23.10 -7.03
N THR A 144 2.11 -22.18 -6.20
CA THR A 144 1.75 -20.75 -6.31
C THR A 144 2.39 -20.15 -7.56
N ILE A 145 1.64 -20.20 -8.66
CA ILE A 145 1.99 -19.64 -9.96
C ILE A 145 1.98 -18.10 -9.82
N SER A 146 3.16 -17.48 -9.77
CA SER A 146 3.29 -16.14 -10.35
C SER A 146 3.01 -16.28 -11.84
N GLN A 147 2.06 -15.51 -12.38
CA GLN A 147 1.73 -15.47 -13.81
C GLN A 147 2.88 -14.86 -14.66
N SER A 148 4.00 -15.56 -14.69
CA SER A 148 5.10 -15.39 -15.63
C SER A 148 5.74 -16.76 -15.78
N GLU A 149 5.20 -17.56 -16.70
CA GLU A 149 5.77 -18.85 -17.06
C GLU A 149 7.07 -18.63 -17.83
N LYS A 150 8.20 -18.64 -17.11
CA LYS A 150 9.49 -19.21 -17.50
C LYS A 150 10.57 -18.72 -16.54
N GLU A 151 10.61 -19.32 -15.36
CA GLU A 151 11.86 -19.72 -14.70
C GLU A 151 11.52 -20.64 -13.52
N LYS A 152 12.46 -21.53 -13.21
CA LYS A 152 12.40 -22.66 -12.28
C LYS A 152 11.70 -22.33 -10.96
N CYS A 153 11.14 -23.33 -10.28
CA CYS A 153 10.59 -23.22 -8.92
C CYS A 153 11.42 -22.29 -8.01
N VAL A 154 10.99 -21.03 -7.86
CA VAL A 154 11.54 -20.08 -6.89
C VAL A 154 10.44 -19.75 -5.88
N ALA A 155 9.99 -20.77 -5.15
CA ALA A 155 9.42 -20.55 -3.83
C ALA A 155 10.54 -20.39 -2.77
N ALA A 156 11.81 -20.31 -3.21
CA ALA A 156 13.02 -20.33 -2.39
C ALA A 156 13.90 -19.07 -2.50
N GLU A 157 13.52 -18.09 -3.31
CA GLU A 157 14.03 -16.73 -3.22
C GLU A 157 12.82 -15.81 -3.25
N ALA A 158 12.28 -15.50 -2.07
CA ALA A 158 11.78 -14.15 -1.89
C ALA A 158 12.93 -13.26 -2.36
N ARG A 159 12.85 -12.73 -3.60
CA ARG A 159 13.66 -11.59 -4.00
C ARG A 159 13.67 -10.66 -2.80
N GLY A 160 14.85 -10.28 -2.33
CA GLY A 160 15.09 -9.64 -1.04
C GLY A 160 14.47 -8.24 -0.96
N ASP A 161 13.16 -8.20 -1.13
CA ASP A 161 12.27 -7.10 -1.40
C ASP A 161 11.33 -6.98 -0.19
N GLY A 162 11.82 -6.31 0.84
CA GLY A 162 11.14 -6.13 2.11
C GLY A 162 10.41 -4.79 2.15
N GLY A 163 9.12 -4.77 1.84
CA GLY A 163 8.22 -3.70 2.27
C GLY A 163 7.51 -4.10 3.57
N THR A 164 7.28 -3.15 4.47
CA THR A 164 6.39 -3.38 5.62
C THR A 164 5.83 -2.06 6.09
N ILE A 165 4.61 -2.09 6.64
CA ILE A 165 4.02 -0.98 7.38
C ILE A 165 3.98 -1.34 8.86
N ASN A 166 4.80 -0.66 9.64
CA ASN A 166 4.80 -0.76 11.09
C ASN A 166 4.09 0.45 11.70
N ILE A 167 3.18 0.19 12.64
CA ILE A 167 2.35 1.22 13.28
C ILE A 167 2.48 1.08 14.80
N ILE A 168 2.90 2.13 15.48
CA ILE A 168 2.84 2.24 16.94
C ILE A 168 1.80 3.29 17.29
N VAL A 169 0.76 2.93 18.01
CA VAL A 169 -0.27 3.86 18.51
C VAL A 169 -0.11 4.01 20.02
N CYS A 170 -0.08 5.24 20.51
CA CYS A 170 0.03 5.53 21.93
C CYS A 170 -1.15 6.41 22.39
N ILE A 171 -1.73 6.06 23.53
CA ILE A 171 -3.01 6.61 24.00
C ILE A 171 -2.87 7.01 25.46
N ASN A 172 -3.16 8.28 25.77
CA ASN A 172 -3.01 8.83 27.12
C ASN A 172 -4.18 8.48 28.08
N ARG A 173 -5.00 7.47 27.73
CA ARG A 173 -6.13 6.99 28.52
C ARG A 173 -6.10 5.48 28.69
N LYS A 174 -6.49 5.02 29.89
CA LYS A 174 -6.65 3.59 30.17
C LYS A 174 -7.73 2.99 29.29
N LEU A 175 -7.48 1.77 28.79
CA LEU A 175 -8.42 1.02 27.96
C LEU A 175 -8.78 -0.32 28.60
N THR A 176 -10.02 -0.78 28.38
CA THR A 176 -10.36 -2.19 28.65
C THR A 176 -9.63 -3.12 27.67
N PRO A 177 -9.44 -4.41 27.99
CA PRO A 177 -8.86 -5.37 27.04
C PRO A 177 -9.59 -5.43 25.69
N GLY A 178 -10.93 -5.32 25.71
CA GLY A 178 -11.74 -5.25 24.48
C GLY A 178 -11.48 -3.99 23.66
N ALA A 179 -11.30 -2.84 24.32
CA ALA A 179 -10.92 -1.61 23.65
C ALA A 179 -9.50 -1.68 23.07
N MET A 180 -8.54 -2.31 23.75
CA MET A 180 -7.18 -2.55 23.22
C MET A 180 -7.21 -3.32 21.90
N VAL A 181 -7.95 -4.43 21.84
CA VAL A 181 -8.12 -5.21 20.61
C VAL A 181 -8.82 -4.39 19.52
N ARG A 182 -9.85 -3.63 19.90
CA ARG A 182 -10.57 -2.77 18.96
C ARG A 182 -9.66 -1.68 18.36
N SER A 183 -8.73 -1.12 19.13
CA SER A 183 -7.76 -0.14 18.64
C SER A 183 -6.88 -0.70 17.51
N VAL A 184 -6.43 -1.96 17.64
CA VAL A 184 -5.68 -2.66 16.59
C VAL A 184 -6.50 -2.79 15.30
N MET A 185 -7.78 -3.16 15.43
CA MET A 185 -8.69 -3.24 14.28
C MET A 185 -8.86 -1.89 13.60
N THR A 186 -9.17 -0.83 14.35
CA THR A 186 -9.39 0.51 13.81
C THR A 186 -8.14 1.06 13.10
N ALA A 187 -6.96 0.86 13.68
CA ALA A 187 -5.69 1.25 13.06
C ALA A 187 -5.41 0.45 11.77
N THR A 188 -5.78 -0.84 11.73
CA THR A 188 -5.64 -1.69 10.53
C THR A 188 -6.57 -1.21 9.39
N GLU A 189 -7.81 -0.86 9.73
CA GLU A 189 -8.77 -0.28 8.78
C GLU A 189 -8.28 1.09 8.27
N ALA A 190 -7.73 1.93 9.14
CA ALA A 190 -7.16 3.23 8.79
C ALA A 190 -6.00 3.11 7.79
N LYS A 191 -5.05 2.21 8.06
CA LYS A 191 -3.96 1.87 7.12
C LYS A 191 -4.53 1.43 5.77
N THR A 192 -5.50 0.51 5.79
CA THR A 192 -6.13 -0.01 4.56
C THR A 192 -6.80 1.10 3.76
N ALA A 193 -7.48 2.03 4.44
CA ALA A 193 -8.12 3.18 3.79
C ALA A 193 -7.10 4.07 3.07
N VAL A 194 -5.92 4.32 3.66
CA VAL A 194 -4.84 5.08 2.99
C VAL A 194 -4.35 4.35 1.74
N LEU A 195 -4.10 3.04 1.82
CA LEU A 195 -3.64 2.25 0.67
C LEU A 195 -4.68 2.24 -0.46
N GLN A 196 -5.97 2.18 -0.11
CA GLN A 196 -7.06 2.29 -1.06
C GLN A 196 -7.12 3.70 -1.68
N GLU A 197 -7.03 4.76 -0.88
CA GLU A 197 -7.04 6.16 -1.35
C GLU A 197 -5.85 6.49 -2.26
N LEU A 198 -4.69 5.87 -2.01
CA LEU A 198 -3.48 6.00 -2.85
C LEU A 198 -3.44 4.99 -4.02
N ASN A 199 -4.49 4.18 -4.21
CA ASN A 199 -4.55 3.14 -5.25
C ASN A 199 -3.27 2.27 -5.28
N VAL A 200 -2.88 1.75 -4.12
CA VAL A 200 -1.73 0.86 -3.99
C VAL A 200 -2.14 -0.52 -4.47
N ASN A 201 -1.47 -0.98 -5.52
CA ASN A 201 -1.74 -2.28 -6.12
C ASN A 201 -1.18 -3.43 -5.28
N SER A 202 -1.92 -4.55 -5.21
CA SER A 202 -1.32 -5.80 -4.77
C SER A 202 -0.29 -6.27 -5.78
N ARG A 203 0.80 -6.85 -5.28
CA ARG A 203 1.84 -7.50 -6.10
C ARG A 203 1.57 -9.01 -6.30
N TYR A 204 0.47 -9.51 -5.75
CA TYR A 204 0.11 -10.93 -5.76
C TYR A 204 -1.25 -11.21 -6.41
N SER A 205 -2.03 -10.18 -6.68
CA SER A 205 -3.32 -10.31 -7.36
C SER A 205 -3.67 -9.02 -8.11
N GLN A 206 -4.73 -9.11 -8.90
CA GLN A 206 -5.33 -7.96 -9.55
C GLN A 206 -6.06 -7.04 -8.55
N GLY A 207 -5.81 -7.08 -7.24
CA GLY A 207 -6.52 -6.27 -6.25
C GLY A 207 -5.76 -5.00 -5.83
N LEU A 208 -6.42 -4.14 -5.06
CA LEU A 208 -5.72 -3.13 -4.26
C LEU A 208 -5.23 -3.76 -2.95
N ALA A 209 -4.04 -3.36 -2.53
CA ALA A 209 -3.41 -3.83 -1.30
C ALA A 209 -4.17 -3.33 -0.06
N THR A 210 -4.19 -4.17 0.97
CA THR A 210 -4.74 -3.84 2.30
C THR A 210 -3.63 -3.76 3.36
N GLY A 211 -2.38 -3.99 2.97
CA GLY A 211 -1.20 -3.97 3.81
C GLY A 211 0.00 -4.57 3.07
N THR A 212 0.97 -5.04 3.83
CA THR A 212 2.00 -5.98 3.36
C THR A 212 1.85 -7.33 4.07
N GLY A 213 2.54 -8.36 3.60
CA GLY A 213 2.58 -9.66 4.27
C GLY A 213 3.27 -9.64 5.65
N THR A 214 3.92 -8.55 6.03
CA THR A 214 4.77 -8.45 7.23
C THR A 214 4.43 -7.28 8.14
N ASP A 215 3.29 -6.62 7.93
CA ASP A 215 2.88 -5.47 8.74
C ASP A 215 2.88 -5.79 10.24
N GLN A 216 3.42 -4.88 11.04
CA GLN A 216 3.39 -5.00 12.49
C GLN A 216 2.64 -3.83 13.12
N ILE A 217 1.97 -4.10 14.24
CA ILE A 217 1.25 -3.08 14.99
C ILE A 217 1.45 -3.26 16.48
N ALA A 218 1.65 -2.15 17.18
CA ALA A 218 1.63 -2.08 18.63
C ALA A 218 0.72 -0.93 19.08
N VAL A 219 -0.13 -1.18 20.06
CA VAL A 219 -0.95 -0.16 20.72
C VAL A 219 -0.56 -0.12 22.18
N ALA A 220 -0.15 1.05 22.66
CA ALA A 220 0.16 1.33 24.06
C ALA A 220 -0.88 2.29 24.65
N SER A 221 -1.41 1.97 25.83
CA SER A 221 -2.33 2.84 26.56
C SER A 221 -1.86 2.97 28.01
N VAL A 222 -1.90 4.16 28.60
CA VAL A 222 -1.52 4.34 30.01
C VAL A 222 -2.38 3.46 30.92
N LEU A 223 -1.80 2.95 32.02
CA LEU A 223 -2.52 2.14 33.01
C LEU A 223 -3.11 2.95 34.17
N THR A 224 -2.70 4.21 34.26
CA THR A 224 -3.03 5.16 35.33
C THR A 224 -4.00 6.24 34.84
N GLY A 225 -4.59 6.98 35.77
CA GLY A 225 -5.47 8.11 35.47
C GLY A 225 -6.95 7.74 35.48
N GLU A 226 -7.72 8.36 34.60
CA GLU A 226 -9.18 8.25 34.54
C GLU A 226 -9.71 6.81 34.29
N PRO A 227 -11.01 6.56 34.56
CA PRO A 227 -11.65 5.28 34.26
C PRO A 227 -11.42 4.83 32.81
N PRO A 228 -11.33 3.50 32.59
CA PRO A 228 -10.98 2.96 31.29
C PRO A 228 -12.05 3.25 30.24
N LEU A 229 -11.63 3.67 29.05
CA LEU A 229 -12.49 3.69 27.88
C LEU A 229 -12.78 2.25 27.42
N THR A 230 -14.03 2.00 27.06
CA THR A 230 -14.54 0.65 26.74
C THR A 230 -14.67 0.38 25.25
N SER A 231 -14.47 1.40 24.40
CA SER A 231 -14.58 1.30 22.94
C SER A 231 -13.55 2.17 22.24
N ALA A 232 -13.01 1.62 21.15
CA ALA A 232 -12.16 2.30 20.18
C ALA A 232 -12.71 2.12 18.75
N GLY A 233 -14.01 1.81 18.62
CA GLY A 233 -14.67 1.63 17.33
C GLY A 233 -15.08 2.94 16.67
N LYS A 234 -15.55 2.88 15.42
CA LYS A 234 -15.89 4.04 14.57
C LYS A 234 -16.92 5.03 15.15
N HIS A 235 -17.74 4.60 16.11
CA HIS A 235 -18.72 5.46 16.80
C HIS A 235 -18.19 6.07 18.11
N SER A 236 -16.96 5.74 18.50
CA SER A 236 -16.31 6.30 19.69
C SER A 236 -15.30 7.37 19.28
N LYS A 237 -15.15 8.40 20.12
CA LYS A 237 -14.17 9.46 19.83
C LYS A 237 -12.74 8.93 19.78
N LEU A 238 -12.40 7.96 20.63
CA LEU A 238 -11.11 7.29 20.57
C LEU A 238 -10.88 6.61 19.21
N GLY A 239 -11.88 5.89 18.69
CA GLY A 239 -11.77 5.25 17.38
C GLY A 239 -11.62 6.24 16.23
N GLU A 240 -12.32 7.37 16.28
CA GLU A 240 -12.15 8.47 15.32
C GLU A 240 -10.70 9.01 15.35
N LEU A 241 -10.17 9.34 16.54
CA LEU A 241 -8.81 9.84 16.68
C LEU A 241 -7.77 8.83 16.19
N ILE A 242 -7.86 7.56 16.59
CA ILE A 242 -6.97 6.50 16.07
C ILE A 242 -7.03 6.45 14.54
N GLY A 243 -8.24 6.51 13.97
CA GLY A 243 -8.42 6.53 12.52
C GLY A 243 -7.69 7.69 11.86
N LEU A 244 -7.91 8.91 12.33
CA LEU A 244 -7.31 10.12 11.78
C LEU A 244 -5.77 10.12 11.91
N THR A 245 -5.26 9.87 13.12
CA THR A 245 -3.82 9.90 13.39
C THR A 245 -3.08 8.83 12.59
N VAL A 246 -3.61 7.59 12.52
CA VAL A 246 -2.99 6.52 11.74
C VAL A 246 -3.06 6.81 10.24
N LYS A 247 -4.18 7.34 9.73
CA LYS A 247 -4.26 7.74 8.32
C LYS A 247 -3.18 8.75 7.96
N LYS A 248 -3.02 9.80 8.78
CA LYS A 248 -2.02 10.85 8.57
C LYS A 248 -0.60 10.29 8.63
N ALA A 249 -0.28 9.48 9.64
CA ALA A 249 1.05 8.90 9.80
C ALA A 249 1.40 7.90 8.68
N VAL A 250 0.46 7.03 8.27
CA VAL A 250 0.69 6.10 7.16
C VAL A 250 0.88 6.85 5.83
N ALA A 251 0.05 7.85 5.53
CA ALA A 251 0.25 8.66 4.32
C ALA A 251 1.59 9.42 4.34
N GLY A 252 1.96 9.99 5.50
CA GLY A 252 3.22 10.70 5.67
C GLY A 252 4.44 9.81 5.43
N THR A 253 4.46 8.61 6.01
CA THR A 253 5.62 7.72 5.84
C THR A 253 5.73 7.17 4.40
N LEU A 254 4.61 6.85 3.74
CA LEU A 254 4.63 6.39 2.35
C LEU A 254 5.08 7.50 1.38
N SER A 255 4.71 8.75 1.66
CA SER A 255 5.21 9.91 0.92
C SER A 255 6.73 10.07 1.10
N LEU A 256 7.24 9.99 2.33
CA LEU A 256 8.67 10.13 2.62
C LEU A 256 9.51 8.95 2.12
N GLN A 257 8.99 7.72 2.18
CA GLN A 257 9.73 6.50 1.81
C GLN A 257 9.68 6.21 0.31
N ASN A 258 8.51 6.30 -0.32
CA ASN A 258 8.26 5.88 -1.70
C ASN A 258 7.88 7.05 -2.63
N GLY A 259 7.86 8.30 -2.15
CA GLY A 259 7.32 9.42 -2.94
C GLY A 259 5.83 9.28 -3.24
N MET A 260 5.11 8.45 -2.48
CA MET A 260 3.73 8.11 -2.75
C MET A 260 2.79 9.18 -2.17
N SER A 261 2.24 10.00 -3.05
CA SER A 261 1.36 11.13 -2.73
C SER A 261 0.17 11.15 -3.71
N PRO A 262 -0.95 11.81 -3.37
CA PRO A 262 -2.07 11.95 -4.30
C PRO A 262 -1.65 12.45 -5.69
N GLN A 263 -0.68 13.36 -5.75
CA GLN A 263 -0.14 13.89 -7.01
C GLN A 263 0.63 12.83 -7.79
N SER A 264 1.47 12.03 -7.13
CA SER A 264 2.23 10.97 -7.82
C SER A 264 1.34 9.82 -8.29
N ARG A 265 0.12 9.68 -7.73
CA ARG A 265 -0.90 8.72 -8.18
C ARG A 265 -1.71 9.17 -9.40
N CYS A 266 -1.58 10.42 -9.86
CA CYS A 266 -2.14 10.86 -11.13
C CYS A 266 -1.31 10.28 -12.29
N SER A 267 -1.54 9.02 -12.61
CA SER A 267 -0.87 8.26 -13.68
C SER A 267 -1.78 7.13 -14.16
N THR A 268 -1.82 6.87 -15.46
CA THR A 268 -2.57 5.73 -16.01
C THR A 268 -1.95 4.40 -15.58
N MET A 269 -0.60 4.32 -15.56
CA MET A 269 0.16 3.15 -15.15
C MET A 269 -0.19 2.70 -13.73
N VAL A 270 -0.42 3.66 -12.84
CA VAL A 270 -0.85 3.42 -11.45
C VAL A 270 -2.13 2.60 -11.35
N HIS A 271 -3.03 2.69 -12.33
CA HIS A 271 -4.28 1.95 -12.33
C HIS A 271 -4.19 0.59 -13.03
N ILE A 272 -3.24 0.41 -13.96
CA ILE A 272 -3.19 -0.76 -14.84
C ILE A 272 -2.02 -1.73 -14.56
N GLU A 273 -0.96 -1.31 -13.85
CA GLU A 273 0.19 -2.19 -13.54
C GLU A 273 -0.20 -3.48 -12.81
N ARG A 274 -1.31 -3.47 -12.06
CA ARG A 274 -1.89 -4.65 -11.38
C ARG A 274 -2.42 -5.74 -12.31
N PHE A 275 -2.41 -5.51 -13.63
CA PHE A 275 -2.77 -6.48 -14.67
C PHE A 275 -1.55 -7.03 -15.38
N SER A 276 -0.44 -7.21 -14.64
CA SER A 276 0.82 -7.80 -15.13
C SER A 276 1.40 -7.06 -16.34
N THR A 277 1.40 -5.73 -16.29
CA THR A 277 1.93 -4.86 -17.35
C THR A 277 2.86 -3.79 -16.77
N ASP A 278 3.72 -3.24 -17.63
CA ASP A 278 4.64 -2.16 -17.32
C ASP A 278 4.62 -1.09 -18.43
N THR A 279 5.33 0.02 -18.21
CA THR A 279 5.37 1.14 -19.14
C THR A 279 5.80 0.72 -20.55
N GLN A 280 6.80 -0.15 -20.65
CA GLN A 280 7.32 -0.60 -21.93
C GLN A 280 6.29 -1.46 -22.68
N ALA A 281 5.62 -2.37 -21.97
CA ALA A 281 4.57 -3.21 -22.53
C ALA A 281 3.38 -2.38 -23.02
N VAL A 282 2.97 -1.34 -22.27
CA VAL A 282 1.87 -0.44 -22.65
C VAL A 282 2.26 0.40 -23.87
N GLU A 283 3.48 0.97 -23.91
CA GLU A 283 3.95 1.70 -25.09
C GLU A 283 3.94 0.83 -26.35
N VAL A 284 4.48 -0.40 -26.26
CA VAL A 284 4.46 -1.36 -27.38
C VAL A 284 3.02 -1.71 -27.77
N GLY A 285 2.14 -1.91 -26.79
CA GLY A 285 0.73 -2.21 -26.98
C GLY A 285 -0.02 -1.11 -27.73
N ILE A 286 0.23 0.16 -27.41
CA ILE A 286 -0.38 1.30 -28.11
C ILE A 286 0.18 1.41 -29.54
N ARG A 287 1.51 1.28 -29.69
CA ARG A 287 2.19 1.39 -31.00
C ARG A 287 1.74 0.38 -32.03
N LYS A 288 1.28 -0.80 -31.60
CA LYS A 288 0.66 -1.83 -32.47
C LYS A 288 -0.49 -1.28 -33.32
N TYR A 289 -1.15 -0.21 -32.86
CA TYR A 289 -2.32 0.38 -33.50
C TYR A 289 -2.04 1.75 -34.14
N LEU A 290 -0.78 2.18 -34.19
CA LEU A 290 -0.39 3.46 -34.76
C LEU A 290 0.48 3.27 -36.00
N ALA A 291 0.43 4.24 -36.92
CA ALA A 291 1.46 4.38 -37.95
C ALA A 291 2.84 4.61 -37.32
N THR A 292 3.91 4.23 -38.02
CA THR A 292 5.30 4.27 -37.49
C THR A 292 5.67 5.62 -36.89
N ASP A 293 5.43 6.73 -37.61
CA ASP A 293 5.80 8.08 -37.17
C ASP A 293 5.04 8.49 -35.90
N SER A 294 3.74 8.20 -35.83
CA SER A 294 2.91 8.45 -34.64
C SER A 294 3.37 7.58 -33.47
N GLY A 295 3.77 6.33 -33.73
CA GLY A 295 4.30 5.43 -32.70
C GLY A 295 5.63 5.92 -32.11
N GLU A 296 6.52 6.47 -32.93
CA GLU A 296 7.75 7.10 -32.45
C GLU A 296 7.48 8.37 -31.65
N LEU A 297 6.54 9.20 -32.10
CA LEU A 297 6.12 10.40 -31.37
C LEU A 297 5.55 10.04 -29.99
N LEU A 298 4.73 8.98 -29.93
CA LEU A 298 4.20 8.46 -28.68
C LEU A 298 5.32 8.05 -27.72
N SER A 299 6.26 7.18 -28.14
CA SER A 299 7.32 6.72 -27.23
C SER A 299 8.19 7.85 -26.67
N ARG A 300 8.37 8.94 -27.43
CA ARG A 300 9.10 10.13 -26.94
C ARG A 300 8.31 10.96 -25.93
N ASN A 301 6.98 10.80 -25.87
CA ASN A 301 6.08 11.65 -25.09
C ASN A 301 5.03 10.86 -24.28
N PHE A 302 5.28 9.58 -23.99
CA PHE A 302 4.29 8.72 -23.35
C PHE A 302 3.85 9.27 -21.99
N GLU A 303 4.80 9.84 -21.24
CA GLU A 303 4.54 10.49 -19.94
C GLU A 303 3.47 11.59 -20.04
N CYS A 304 3.37 12.31 -21.16
CA CYS A 304 2.36 13.35 -21.35
C CYS A 304 0.93 12.79 -21.43
N ILE A 305 0.77 11.51 -21.80
CA ILE A 305 -0.52 10.82 -21.81
C ILE A 305 -0.73 10.11 -20.48
N ASP A 306 0.30 9.45 -19.97
CA ASP A 306 0.24 8.76 -18.69
C ASP A 306 -0.16 9.71 -17.56
N ARG A 307 0.36 10.95 -17.56
CA ARG A 307 0.12 11.96 -16.53
C ARG A 307 -1.02 12.93 -16.84
N ASP A 308 -1.69 12.80 -17.98
CA ASP A 308 -2.82 13.67 -18.33
C ASP A 308 -4.02 13.38 -17.42
N PRO A 309 -4.46 14.33 -16.57
CA PRO A 309 -5.48 14.05 -15.54
C PRO A 309 -6.80 13.51 -16.09
N ILE A 310 -7.17 13.93 -17.31
CA ILE A 310 -8.42 13.54 -17.94
C ILE A 310 -8.32 12.11 -18.51
N THR A 311 -7.18 11.77 -19.11
CA THR A 311 -6.86 10.39 -19.51
C THR A 311 -6.78 9.47 -18.29
N VAL A 312 -6.12 9.90 -17.21
CA VAL A 312 -6.06 9.14 -15.94
C VAL A 312 -7.46 8.87 -15.40
N ALA A 313 -8.34 9.87 -15.36
CA ALA A 313 -9.71 9.71 -14.90
C ALA A 313 -10.50 8.68 -15.74
N ALA A 314 -10.33 8.71 -17.07
CA ALA A 314 -10.98 7.77 -17.98
C ALA A 314 -10.49 6.32 -17.76
N VAL A 315 -9.17 6.12 -17.61
CA VAL A 315 -8.59 4.82 -17.28
C VAL A 315 -9.07 4.33 -15.92
N ALA A 316 -9.02 5.18 -14.89
CA ALA A 316 -9.45 4.84 -13.53
C ALA A 316 -10.92 4.40 -13.50
N ALA A 317 -11.80 5.11 -14.21
CA ALA A 317 -13.21 4.73 -14.32
C ALA A 317 -13.39 3.36 -15.00
N LEU A 318 -12.70 3.13 -16.12
CA LEU A 318 -12.78 1.86 -16.85
C LEU A 318 -12.24 0.68 -16.02
N VAL A 319 -11.12 0.87 -15.30
CA VAL A 319 -10.57 -0.12 -14.36
C VAL A 319 -11.55 -0.41 -13.23
N HIS A 320 -12.16 0.61 -12.63
CA HIS A 320 -13.14 0.42 -11.57
C HIS A 320 -14.37 -0.36 -12.06
N LEU A 321 -14.85 -0.08 -13.28
CA LEU A 321 -15.97 -0.80 -13.87
C LEU A 321 -15.64 -2.25 -14.19
N ARG A 322 -14.42 -2.52 -14.69
CA ARG A 322 -13.91 -3.90 -14.82
C ARG A 322 -13.95 -4.60 -13.47
N ASP A 323 -13.49 -3.96 -12.40
CA ASP A 323 -13.51 -4.56 -11.05
C ASP A 323 -14.93 -4.93 -10.62
N LYS A 324 -15.91 -4.05 -10.86
CA LYS A 324 -17.33 -4.33 -10.56
C LYS A 324 -17.90 -5.50 -11.38
N LEU A 325 -17.44 -5.69 -12.61
CA LEU A 325 -17.80 -6.83 -13.45
C LEU A 325 -17.14 -8.13 -12.94
N CYS A 326 -15.85 -8.09 -12.61
CA CYS A 326 -15.14 -9.25 -12.03
C CYS A 326 -15.71 -9.67 -10.67
N TRP A 327 -16.19 -8.72 -9.86
CA TRP A 327 -16.89 -9.00 -8.60
C TRP A 327 -18.37 -9.38 -8.79
N GLN A 328 -18.85 -9.47 -10.03
CA GLN A 328 -20.23 -9.81 -10.37
C GLN A 328 -21.27 -8.86 -9.76
N ILE A 329 -20.85 -7.63 -9.41
CA ILE A 329 -21.76 -6.55 -9.00
C ILE A 329 -22.52 -6.04 -10.23
N LEU A 330 -21.84 -5.97 -11.38
CA LEU A 330 -22.44 -5.67 -12.66
C LEU A 330 -22.59 -6.97 -13.47
N PRO A 331 -23.73 -7.20 -14.15
CA PRO A 331 -23.91 -8.36 -15.02
C PRO A 331 -22.96 -8.37 -16.22
N GLU A 332 -22.50 -9.55 -16.62
CA GLU A 332 -21.63 -9.73 -17.79
C GLU A 332 -22.30 -9.27 -19.10
N SER A 333 -23.62 -9.34 -19.18
CA SER A 333 -24.38 -8.84 -20.34
C SER A 333 -24.20 -7.34 -20.59
N CYS A 334 -23.76 -6.57 -19.59
CA CYS A 334 -23.49 -5.13 -19.72
C CYS A 334 -22.08 -4.83 -20.28
N VAL A 335 -21.19 -5.82 -20.41
CA VAL A 335 -19.79 -5.63 -20.85
C VAL A 335 -19.71 -4.84 -22.17
N PRO A 336 -20.44 -5.18 -23.24
CA PRO A 336 -20.29 -4.48 -24.52
C PRO A 336 -20.65 -3.00 -24.45
N GLU A 337 -21.73 -2.66 -23.73
CA GLU A 337 -22.18 -1.27 -23.60
C GLU A 337 -21.24 -0.45 -22.71
N ILE A 338 -20.77 -1.03 -21.60
CA ILE A 338 -19.82 -0.39 -20.70
C ILE A 338 -18.48 -0.16 -21.41
N PHE A 339 -17.88 -1.21 -21.98
CA PHE A 339 -16.56 -1.11 -22.59
C PHE A 339 -16.57 -0.18 -23.81
N SER A 340 -17.56 -0.27 -24.70
CA SER A 340 -17.66 0.64 -25.85
C SER A 340 -17.82 2.10 -25.42
N THR A 341 -18.61 2.38 -24.37
CA THR A 341 -18.86 3.75 -23.88
C THR A 341 -17.63 4.33 -23.19
N TYR A 342 -17.02 3.60 -22.26
CA TYR A 342 -15.87 4.10 -21.49
C TYR A 342 -14.56 4.03 -22.27
N GLY A 343 -14.42 3.09 -23.21
CA GLY A 343 -13.32 3.09 -24.19
C GLY A 343 -13.37 4.29 -25.14
N ALA A 344 -14.57 4.67 -25.61
CA ALA A 344 -14.75 5.88 -26.40
C ALA A 344 -14.45 7.15 -25.59
N HIS A 345 -14.78 7.15 -24.30
CA HIS A 345 -14.42 8.24 -23.39
C HIS A 345 -12.90 8.35 -23.22
N LEU A 346 -12.19 7.22 -23.09
CA LEU A 346 -10.73 7.20 -23.04
C LEU A 346 -10.10 7.73 -24.33
N ALA A 347 -10.60 7.32 -25.51
CA ALA A 347 -10.13 7.85 -26.78
C ALA A 347 -10.33 9.38 -26.88
N ALA A 348 -11.50 9.87 -26.47
CA ALA A 348 -11.79 11.30 -26.42
C ALA A 348 -10.91 12.08 -25.43
N ALA A 349 -10.61 11.48 -24.28
CA ALA A 349 -9.70 12.06 -23.29
C ALA A 349 -8.28 12.24 -23.86
N VAL A 350 -7.74 11.20 -24.49
CA VAL A 350 -6.39 11.25 -25.09
C VAL A 350 -6.32 12.26 -26.25
N SER A 351 -7.37 12.34 -27.08
CA SER A 351 -7.42 13.23 -28.24
C SER A 351 -7.77 14.68 -27.90
N GLY A 352 -8.47 14.91 -26.79
CA GLY A 352 -9.10 16.19 -26.46
C GLY A 352 -10.37 16.51 -27.28
N LYS A 353 -10.85 15.58 -28.11
CA LYS A 353 -11.93 15.77 -29.10
C LYS A 353 -13.23 15.09 -28.66
N TYR A 354 -13.89 15.66 -27.68
CA TYR A 354 -15.13 15.10 -27.11
C TYR A 354 -16.32 15.08 -28.08
N GLU A 355 -16.34 15.99 -29.05
CA GLU A 355 -17.32 16.01 -30.13
C GLU A 355 -17.27 14.74 -31.00
N ARG A 356 -16.13 14.03 -31.02
CA ARG A 356 -15.95 12.78 -31.76
C ARG A 356 -16.35 11.53 -30.96
N PHE A 357 -16.90 11.68 -29.75
CA PHE A 357 -17.28 10.56 -28.87
C PHE A 357 -18.09 9.46 -29.59
N MET A 358 -19.12 9.83 -30.35
CA MET A 358 -19.96 8.85 -31.07
C MET A 358 -19.20 8.12 -32.18
N SER A 359 -18.21 8.79 -32.80
CA SER A 359 -17.33 8.16 -33.78
C SER A 359 -16.43 7.12 -33.10
N TYR A 360 -15.83 7.45 -31.96
CA TYR A 360 -15.03 6.51 -31.17
C TYR A 360 -15.86 5.31 -30.71
N LYS A 361 -17.06 5.54 -30.19
CA LYS A 361 -17.96 4.46 -29.78
C LYS A 361 -18.34 3.56 -30.96
N GLY A 362 -18.62 4.15 -32.13
CA GLY A 362 -18.89 3.40 -33.36
C GLY A 362 -17.74 2.46 -33.77
N ARG A 363 -16.49 2.90 -33.63
CA ARG A 363 -15.28 2.07 -33.88
C ARG A 363 -15.14 0.88 -32.92
N LEU A 364 -15.88 0.87 -31.81
CA LEU A 364 -15.83 -0.18 -30.79
C LEU A 364 -16.99 -1.20 -30.89
N ASN A 365 -18.01 -0.95 -31.72
CA ASN A 365 -19.23 -1.77 -31.77
C ASN A 365 -18.98 -3.23 -32.15
N ASP A 366 -18.05 -3.51 -33.06
CA ASP A 366 -17.77 -4.87 -33.55
C ASP A 366 -16.68 -5.59 -32.76
N ARG A 367 -16.14 -4.94 -31.70
CA ARG A 367 -15.06 -5.53 -30.92
C ARG A 367 -15.61 -6.53 -29.90
N ARG A 368 -14.95 -7.68 -29.80
CA ARG A 368 -15.16 -8.60 -28.67
C ARG A 368 -14.38 -8.10 -27.46
N PHE A 369 -15.08 -8.00 -26.33
CA PHE A 369 -14.49 -7.59 -25.06
C PHE A 369 -14.23 -8.83 -24.19
N SER A 370 -13.17 -8.77 -23.40
CA SER A 370 -12.82 -9.78 -22.41
C SER A 370 -12.37 -9.09 -21.13
N LEU A 371 -12.68 -9.71 -20.00
CA LEU A 371 -12.21 -9.26 -18.69
C LEU A 371 -10.80 -9.78 -18.37
N GLU A 372 -10.24 -10.70 -19.15
CA GLU A 372 -8.87 -11.20 -18.94
C GLU A 372 -7.84 -10.06 -18.99
N ASP A 373 -6.80 -10.13 -18.15
CA ASP A 373 -5.83 -9.05 -17.94
C ASP A 373 -5.20 -8.56 -19.24
N THR A 374 -4.67 -9.48 -20.04
CA THR A 374 -3.98 -9.17 -21.31
C THR A 374 -4.93 -8.54 -22.33
N ALA A 375 -6.15 -9.07 -22.45
CA ALA A 375 -7.17 -8.54 -23.35
C ALA A 375 -7.67 -7.15 -22.90
N PHE A 376 -7.78 -6.93 -21.59
CA PHE A 376 -8.17 -5.65 -21.02
C PHE A 376 -7.10 -4.57 -21.24
N VAL A 377 -5.83 -4.88 -21.01
CA VAL A 377 -4.72 -3.96 -21.26
C VAL A 377 -4.60 -3.64 -22.77
N ASP A 378 -4.73 -4.64 -23.64
CA ASP A 378 -4.77 -4.43 -25.11
C ASP A 378 -5.97 -3.56 -25.54
N PHE A 379 -7.11 -3.70 -24.87
CA PHE A 379 -8.27 -2.83 -25.08
C PHE A 379 -7.99 -1.37 -24.70
N ILE A 380 -7.37 -1.12 -23.54
CA ILE A 380 -6.93 0.23 -23.13
C ILE A 380 -5.95 0.80 -24.14
N CYS A 381 -4.93 0.02 -24.53
CA CYS A 381 -3.90 0.44 -25.49
C CYS A 381 -4.50 0.87 -26.83
N PHE A 382 -5.46 0.10 -27.34
CA PHE A 382 -6.19 0.45 -28.56
C PHE A 382 -6.99 1.75 -28.43
N CYS A 383 -7.70 1.95 -27.32
CA CYS A 383 -8.47 3.18 -27.11
C CYS A 383 -7.54 4.41 -27.02
N MET A 384 -6.39 4.26 -26.35
CA MET A 384 -5.36 5.30 -26.32
C MET A 384 -4.79 5.58 -27.71
N ALA A 385 -4.48 4.55 -28.51
CA ALA A 385 -4.00 4.71 -29.88
C ALA A 385 -5.02 5.45 -30.75
N MET A 386 -6.29 5.06 -30.65
CA MET A 386 -7.40 5.72 -31.36
C MET A 386 -7.47 7.21 -31.06
N GLY A 387 -7.35 7.59 -29.78
CA GLY A 387 -7.32 9.00 -29.39
C GLY A 387 -6.04 9.72 -29.82
N PHE A 388 -4.88 9.05 -29.70
CA PHE A 388 -3.60 9.65 -30.03
C PHE A 388 -3.42 9.92 -31.52
N GLU A 389 -3.89 9.01 -32.37
CA GLU A 389 -3.91 9.17 -33.83
C GLU A 389 -4.61 10.48 -34.23
N GLU A 390 -5.77 10.75 -33.62
CA GLU A 390 -6.57 11.92 -33.96
C GLU A 390 -6.17 13.19 -33.19
N LYS A 391 -5.35 13.09 -32.13
CA LYS A 391 -4.92 14.21 -31.28
C LYS A 391 -4.35 15.37 -32.10
N TRP A 392 -3.60 15.05 -33.15
CA TRP A 392 -2.89 16.03 -33.99
C TRP A 392 -3.53 16.25 -35.37
N GLU A 393 -4.62 15.58 -35.71
CA GLU A 393 -5.28 15.67 -37.03
C GLU A 393 -5.93 17.05 -37.32
N THR A 394 -5.78 18.03 -36.43
CA THR A 394 -6.30 19.40 -36.58
C THR A 394 -5.19 20.44 -36.79
N MET A 395 -4.14 20.07 -37.53
CA MET A 395 -3.19 21.02 -38.14
C MET A 395 -2.74 20.59 -39.55
N ARG A 396 -3.66 20.14 -40.42
CA ARG A 396 -3.50 20.50 -41.84
C ARG A 396 -3.87 21.97 -41.98
N LEU A 397 -3.01 22.84 -41.45
CA LEU A 397 -2.95 24.23 -41.91
C LEU A 397 -2.81 24.13 -43.43
N ARG A 398 -3.68 24.85 -44.13
CA ARG A 398 -3.58 25.04 -45.59
C ARG A 398 -2.14 25.48 -45.87
N GLU A 399 -1.34 24.59 -46.47
CA GLU A 399 -0.03 24.97 -47.03
C GLU A 399 -0.21 26.04 -48.10
#